data_AF-A0A8S9RIG1-F1
#
_entry.id   AF-A0A8S9RIG1-F1
#
_cell.length_a   1.000
_cell.length_b   1.000
_cell.length_c   1.000
_cell.angle_alpha   90.00
_cell.angle_beta   90.00
_cell.angle_gamma   90.00
#
_symmetry.space_group_name_H-M   'P 1'
#
loop_
_entity.id
_entity.type
_entity.pdbx_description
1 polymer ?
#
loop_
_entity_poly.entity_id
_entity_poly.type
_entity_poly.pdbx_seq_one_letter_code
_entity_poly.pdbx_strand_id
1 'polypeptide(L)'
;MPKLRQSDYFTEPRIPELAAKERANPGYCSRVKDFVVGRHGYGSIKFMGETDVRRLDLESMVQFNNREVIVYLDESKKPAVGEGLNKPAEVTLLNIKCIDKKTGKQFTEGERVEKYKTMLKRKAEAQGAEFVSFDPVKGEWKFRVDHFSSYKLDDEDDDEA
;
A
#
# COMPACT_ATOMS: atom_id res chain seq x y z
N MET A 1 7.63 19.97 -5.35
CA MET A 1 7.87 18.74 -4.59
C MET A 1 6.57 18.29 -3.95
N PRO A 2 6.34 16.98 -3.78
CA PRO A 2 5.26 16.50 -2.93
C PRO A 2 5.50 16.93 -1.48
N LYS A 3 4.42 17.07 -0.72
CA LYS A 3 4.44 17.39 0.71
C LYS A 3 4.36 16.10 1.53
N LEU A 4 5.22 16.02 2.54
CA LEU A 4 5.31 14.95 3.55
C LEU A 4 5.87 15.61 4.82
N ARG A 5 5.16 15.57 5.93
CA ARG A 5 5.43 16.28 7.19
C ARG A 5 5.76 15.33 8.35
N GLN A 6 5.07 14.19 8.42
CA GLN A 6 5.24 13.12 9.39
C GLN A 6 6.50 12.34 9.06
N SER A 7 7.33 12.15 10.08
CA SER A 7 8.65 11.53 9.94
C SER A 7 8.60 10.02 9.69
N ASP A 8 7.47 9.38 9.97
CA ASP A 8 7.26 7.96 9.75
C ASP A 8 6.82 7.63 8.32
N TYR A 9 6.43 8.62 7.50
CA TYR A 9 6.20 8.43 6.08
C TYR A 9 7.49 8.58 5.26
N PHE A 10 7.54 7.93 4.10
CA PHE A 10 8.64 8.01 3.15
C PHE A 10 8.17 7.95 1.70
N THR A 11 9.08 8.32 0.79
CA THR A 11 8.90 8.16 -0.66
C THR A 11 10.13 7.51 -1.29
N GLU A 12 9.93 6.80 -2.39
CA GLU A 12 11.00 6.38 -3.29
C GLU A 12 10.69 6.81 -4.72
N PRO A 13 11.56 7.61 -5.37
CA PRO A 13 12.75 8.27 -4.83
C PRO A 13 12.43 9.20 -3.63
N ARG A 14 13.42 9.42 -2.76
CA ARG A 14 13.25 10.31 -1.58
C ARG A 14 13.04 11.76 -2.03
N ILE A 15 12.35 12.58 -1.22
CA ILE A 15 12.08 13.99 -1.57
C ILE A 15 13.35 14.78 -1.99
N PRO A 16 14.49 14.69 -1.28
CA PRO A 16 15.72 15.37 -1.73
C PRO A 16 16.25 14.85 -3.08
N GLU A 17 16.07 13.55 -3.35
CA GLU A 17 16.46 12.93 -4.61
C GLU A 17 15.55 13.36 -5.75
N LEU A 18 14.24 13.40 -5.53
CA LEU A 18 13.28 13.96 -6.49
C LEU A 18 13.66 15.40 -6.85
N ALA A 19 14.05 16.23 -5.86
CA ALA A 19 14.45 17.61 -6.09
C ALA A 19 15.75 17.72 -6.89
N ALA A 20 16.72 16.83 -6.62
CA ALA A 20 17.95 16.76 -7.38
C ALA A 20 17.70 16.34 -8.84
N LYS A 21 16.85 15.32 -9.06
CA LYS A 21 16.48 14.84 -10.39
C LYS A 21 15.69 15.89 -11.17
N GLU A 22 14.80 16.65 -10.53
CA GLU A 22 14.09 17.77 -11.16
C GLU A 22 15.05 18.88 -11.62
N ARG A 23 16.07 19.21 -10.82
CA ARG A 23 17.09 20.21 -11.21
C ARG A 23 17.95 19.71 -12.37
N ALA A 24 18.31 18.44 -12.38
CA ALA A 24 19.13 17.85 -13.44
C ALA A 24 18.35 17.59 -14.74
N ASN A 25 17.05 17.30 -14.64
CA ASN A 25 16.16 16.99 -15.75
C ASN A 25 14.79 17.65 -15.51
N PRO A 26 14.58 18.89 -16.00
CA PRO A 26 13.33 19.61 -15.81
C PRO A 26 12.09 18.80 -16.22
N GLY A 27 11.07 18.82 -15.37
CA GLY A 27 9.85 18.05 -15.52
C GLY A 27 9.96 16.59 -15.08
N TYR A 28 11.10 16.10 -14.58
CA TYR A 28 11.22 14.74 -14.05
C TYR A 28 10.10 14.38 -13.06
N CYS A 29 9.74 15.31 -12.17
CA CYS A 29 8.68 15.10 -11.18
C CYS A 29 7.27 14.95 -11.79
N SER A 30 7.06 15.27 -13.08
CA SER A 30 5.77 15.02 -13.75
C SER A 30 5.61 13.58 -14.25
N ARG A 31 6.68 12.78 -14.20
CA ARG A 31 6.77 11.47 -14.86
C ARG A 31 7.65 10.50 -14.07
N VAL A 32 7.55 10.54 -12.74
CA VAL A 32 8.34 9.66 -11.87
C VAL A 32 7.84 8.24 -12.07
N LYS A 33 8.69 7.38 -12.64
CA LYS A 33 8.37 5.97 -12.84
C LYS A 33 8.38 5.23 -11.52
N ASP A 34 7.38 4.38 -11.33
CA ASP A 34 7.33 3.42 -10.22
C ASP A 34 7.45 4.10 -8.85
N PHE A 35 6.80 5.26 -8.71
CA PHE A 35 6.84 6.08 -7.50
C PHE A 35 6.27 5.32 -6.30
N VAL A 36 7.00 5.32 -5.18
CA VAL A 36 6.57 4.69 -3.93
C VAL A 36 6.24 5.74 -2.89
N VAL A 37 5.14 5.51 -2.17
CA VAL A 37 4.82 6.14 -0.88
C VAL A 37 4.69 5.04 0.15
N GLY A 38 5.19 5.25 1.36
CA GLY A 38 5.00 4.29 2.44
C GLY A 38 5.04 4.92 3.82
N ARG A 39 4.69 4.12 4.82
CA ARG A 39 4.76 4.46 6.24
C ARG A 39 5.47 3.32 6.97
N HIS A 40 6.56 3.66 7.66
CA HIS A 40 7.39 2.69 8.37
C HIS A 40 6.57 1.89 9.38
N GLY A 41 6.66 0.56 9.29
CA GLY A 41 5.92 -0.35 10.17
C GLY A 41 4.46 -0.61 9.77
N TYR A 42 3.95 0.02 8.71
CA TYR A 42 2.58 -0.18 8.23
C TYR A 42 2.48 -0.73 6.81
N GLY A 43 3.27 -0.19 5.87
CA GLY A 43 3.14 -0.59 4.47
C GLY A 43 3.70 0.41 3.46
N SER A 44 3.49 0.09 2.19
CA SER A 44 3.86 0.93 1.04
C SER A 44 2.94 0.70 -0.15
N ILE A 45 2.85 1.71 -1.01
CA ILE A 45 2.18 1.67 -2.30
C ILE A 45 3.20 2.03 -3.37
N LYS A 46 3.38 1.15 -4.35
CA LYS A 46 4.16 1.41 -5.57
C LYS A 46 3.19 1.71 -6.71
N PHE A 47 3.09 2.98 -7.11
CA PHE A 47 2.28 3.41 -8.24
C PHE A 47 2.98 3.05 -9.55
N MET A 48 2.38 2.14 -10.32
CA MET A 48 3.00 1.59 -11.52
C MET A 48 3.08 2.61 -12.66
N GLY A 49 4.17 2.60 -13.41
CA GLY A 49 4.36 3.53 -14.53
C GLY A 49 4.62 4.97 -14.07
N GLU A 50 4.30 5.96 -14.90
CA GLU A 50 4.64 7.36 -14.63
C GLU A 50 3.60 8.04 -13.72
N THR A 51 4.08 8.73 -12.69
CA THR A 51 3.25 9.47 -11.73
C THR A 51 3.73 10.93 -11.66
N ASP A 52 2.79 11.88 -11.78
CA ASP A 52 3.05 13.28 -11.50
C ASP A 52 2.99 13.52 -9.99
N VAL A 53 4.16 13.71 -9.38
CA VAL A 53 4.30 13.91 -7.94
C VAL A 53 4.34 15.38 -7.55
N ARG A 54 4.17 16.30 -8.51
CA ARG A 54 4.23 17.73 -8.25
C ARG A 54 3.02 18.17 -7.44
N ARG A 55 3.27 18.91 -6.35
CA ARG A 55 2.24 19.53 -5.51
C ARG A 55 1.27 18.56 -4.81
N LEU A 56 1.50 17.25 -4.90
CA LEU A 56 0.75 16.27 -4.12
C LEU A 56 0.94 16.52 -2.63
N ASP A 57 -0.14 16.42 -1.87
CA ASP A 57 -0.12 16.41 -0.42
C ASP A 57 -0.30 14.96 0.04
N LEU A 58 0.79 14.21 0.06
CA LEU A 58 0.74 12.75 0.14
C LEU A 58 0.10 12.26 1.43
N GLU A 59 0.18 13.03 2.52
CA GLU A 59 -0.38 12.67 3.82
C GLU A 59 -1.88 12.84 3.91
N SER A 60 -2.43 13.86 3.23
CA SER A 60 -3.88 14.03 3.18
C SER A 60 -4.51 13.08 2.17
N MET A 61 -3.72 12.61 1.19
CA MET A 61 -4.16 11.70 0.15
C MET A 61 -3.98 10.23 0.51
N VAL A 62 -2.92 9.84 1.22
CA VAL A 62 -2.59 8.43 1.52
C VAL A 62 -2.48 8.23 3.02
N GLN A 63 -3.34 7.38 3.57
CA GLN A 63 -3.34 7.03 4.98
C GLN A 63 -3.07 5.53 5.15
N PHE A 64 -2.04 5.21 5.93
CA PHE A 64 -1.79 3.85 6.39
C PHE A 64 -2.27 3.70 7.82
N ASN A 65 -3.22 2.78 8.01
CA ASN A 65 -3.70 2.31 9.31
C ASN A 65 -3.18 0.89 9.56
N ASN A 66 -3.46 0.34 10.73
CA ASN A 66 -3.06 -1.03 11.03
C ASN A 66 -3.73 -2.00 10.05
N ARG A 67 -2.95 -2.61 9.15
CA ARG A 67 -3.40 -3.59 8.14
C ARG A 67 -4.46 -3.03 7.17
N GLU A 68 -4.40 -1.72 6.91
CA GLU A 68 -5.32 -1.02 6.01
C GLU A 68 -4.59 0.15 5.33
N VAL A 69 -4.95 0.41 4.09
CA VAL A 69 -4.51 1.60 3.37
C VAL A 69 -5.68 2.27 2.67
N ILE A 70 -5.72 3.60 2.76
CA ILE A 70 -6.76 4.44 2.16
C ILE A 70 -6.07 5.46 1.27
N VAL A 71 -6.48 5.52 0.01
CA VAL A 71 -6.04 6.55 -0.95
C VAL A 71 -7.26 7.36 -1.34
N TYR A 72 -7.22 8.67 -1.06
CA TYR A 72 -8.34 9.60 -1.06
C TYR A 72 -9.38 9.30 0.02
N LEU A 73 -9.16 9.82 1.24
CA LEU A 73 -10.15 9.71 2.33
C LEU A 73 -11.51 10.35 1.96
N ASP A 74 -11.47 11.45 1.20
CA ASP A 74 -12.64 12.15 0.71
C ASP A 74 -12.89 11.74 -0.74
N GLU A 75 -13.87 10.86 -0.95
CA GLU A 75 -14.28 10.35 -2.27
C GLU A 75 -14.63 11.47 -3.25
N SER A 76 -15.12 12.63 -2.79
CA SER A 76 -15.42 13.77 -3.67
C SER A 76 -14.17 14.42 -4.28
N LYS A 77 -12.99 14.18 -3.68
CA LYS A 77 -11.68 14.64 -4.16
C LYS A 77 -10.93 13.57 -4.95
N LYS A 78 -11.49 12.36 -5.07
CA LYS A 78 -10.89 11.28 -5.85
C LYS A 78 -11.03 11.61 -7.34
N PRO A 79 -9.92 11.74 -8.08
CA PRO A 79 -9.95 12.03 -9.51
C PRO A 79 -10.41 10.80 -10.31
N ALA A 80 -10.60 10.97 -11.62
CA ALA A 80 -10.94 9.87 -12.51
C ALA A 80 -9.88 8.76 -12.50
N VAL A 81 -10.27 7.55 -12.88
CA VAL A 81 -9.33 6.41 -13.00
C VAL A 81 -8.23 6.75 -14.01
N GLY A 82 -6.98 6.53 -13.61
CA GLY A 82 -5.77 6.89 -14.36
C GLY A 82 -5.19 8.26 -14.01
N GLU A 83 -5.92 9.11 -13.30
CA GLU A 83 -5.46 10.45 -12.91
C GLU A 83 -4.92 10.50 -11.48
N GLY A 84 -3.91 11.34 -11.26
CA GLY A 84 -3.27 11.50 -9.95
C GLY A 84 -2.76 10.17 -9.40
N LEU A 85 -3.22 9.82 -8.19
CA LEU A 85 -2.91 8.55 -7.53
C LEU A 85 -4.00 7.48 -7.76
N ASN A 86 -5.11 7.80 -8.43
CA ASN A 86 -6.20 6.85 -8.68
C ASN A 86 -5.90 5.97 -9.90
N LYS A 87 -4.84 5.17 -9.82
CA LYS A 87 -4.23 4.45 -10.94
C LYS A 87 -3.65 3.09 -10.48
N PRO A 88 -3.19 2.23 -11.41
CA PRO A 88 -2.67 0.92 -11.03
C PRO A 88 -1.49 0.99 -10.06
N ALA A 89 -1.51 0.12 -9.05
CA ALA A 89 -0.49 0.10 -8.01
C ALA A 89 -0.29 -1.30 -7.40
N GLU A 90 0.91 -1.55 -6.87
CA GLU A 90 1.19 -2.66 -5.97
C GLU A 90 1.19 -2.15 -4.53
N VAL A 91 0.33 -2.72 -3.70
CA VAL A 91 0.20 -2.42 -2.28
C VAL A 91 0.91 -3.50 -1.48
N THR A 92 1.68 -3.08 -0.47
CA THR A 92 2.26 -3.93 0.57
C THR A 92 1.73 -3.49 1.92
N LEU A 93 1.07 -4.38 2.65
CA LEU A 93 0.67 -4.19 4.04
C LEU A 93 1.58 -5.02 4.96
N LEU A 94 2.01 -4.42 6.06
CA LEU A 94 2.83 -5.05 7.10
C LEU A 94 1.97 -5.52 8.28
N ASN A 95 2.58 -6.30 9.17
CA ASN A 95 1.93 -6.89 10.34
C ASN A 95 0.75 -7.81 10.01
N ILE A 96 0.73 -8.41 8.82
CA ILE A 96 -0.25 -9.42 8.45
C ILE A 96 0.23 -10.76 8.98
N LYS A 97 -0.27 -11.18 10.13
CA LYS A 97 0.24 -12.35 10.86
C LYS A 97 -0.88 -13.36 11.09
N CYS A 98 -0.59 -14.63 10.83
CA CYS A 98 -1.44 -15.74 11.26
C CYS A 98 -1.19 -15.98 12.74
N ILE A 99 -2.12 -15.58 13.62
CA ILE A 99 -1.97 -15.66 15.07
C ILE A 99 -3.14 -16.45 15.66
N ASP A 100 -2.83 -17.35 16.59
CA ASP A 100 -3.87 -17.90 17.45
C ASP A 100 -4.30 -16.82 18.47
N LYS A 101 -5.49 -16.24 18.29
CA LYS A 101 -5.97 -15.14 19.17
C LYS A 101 -6.01 -15.49 20.66
N LYS A 102 -6.18 -16.77 21.02
CA LYS A 102 -6.28 -17.20 22.42
C LYS A 102 -4.91 -17.27 23.09
N THR A 103 -3.91 -17.74 22.36
CA THR A 103 -2.55 -17.98 22.90
C THR A 103 -1.54 -16.91 22.50
N GLY A 104 -1.86 -16.06 21.52
CA GLY A 104 -0.95 -15.10 20.92
C GLY A 104 0.17 -15.73 20.07
N LYS A 105 0.11 -17.05 19.84
CA LYS A 105 1.13 -17.77 19.08
C LYS A 105 1.03 -17.44 17.59
N GLN A 106 2.10 -16.88 17.02
CA GLN A 106 2.22 -16.69 15.57
C GLN A 106 2.61 -18.00 14.88
N PHE A 107 1.97 -18.29 13.75
CA PHE A 107 2.34 -19.37 12.83
C PHE A 107 3.03 -18.77 11.61
N THR A 108 4.15 -19.38 11.25
CA THR A 108 4.98 -18.95 10.11
C THR A 108 5.09 -20.02 9.02
N GLU A 109 4.60 -21.23 9.28
CA GLU A 109 4.55 -22.35 8.34
C GLU A 109 3.42 -23.33 8.67
N GLY A 110 3.18 -24.30 7.77
CA GLY A 110 2.22 -25.38 7.95
C GLY A 110 0.82 -25.09 7.39
N GLU A 111 -0.09 -26.06 7.55
CA GLU A 111 -1.44 -26.03 6.95
C GLU A 111 -2.24 -24.77 7.34
N ARG A 112 -2.09 -24.31 8.58
CA ARG A 112 -2.76 -23.09 9.08
C ARG A 112 -2.36 -21.85 8.29
N VAL A 113 -1.08 -21.72 7.96
CA VAL A 113 -0.57 -20.59 7.17
C VAL A 113 -1.04 -20.67 5.72
N GLU A 114 -1.14 -21.87 5.14
CA GLU A 114 -1.69 -22.04 3.79
C GLU A 114 -3.19 -21.70 3.72
N LYS A 115 -3.97 -22.04 4.75
CA LYS A 115 -5.37 -21.60 4.88
C LYS A 115 -5.47 -20.08 5.00
N TYR A 116 -4.65 -19.48 5.85
CA TYR A 116 -4.61 -18.02 6.02
C TYR A 116 -4.23 -17.30 4.71
N LYS A 117 -3.24 -17.80 3.99
CA LYS A 117 -2.87 -17.31 2.65
C LYS A 117 -4.03 -17.41 1.66
N THR A 118 -4.77 -18.52 1.69
CA THR A 118 -5.97 -18.72 0.84
C THR A 118 -7.06 -17.71 1.19
N MET A 119 -7.26 -17.41 2.48
CA MET A 119 -8.17 -16.36 2.95
C MET A 119 -7.74 -14.98 2.42
N LEU A 120 -6.44 -14.61 2.55
CA LEU A 120 -5.92 -13.34 2.02
C LEU A 120 -6.14 -13.23 0.51
N LYS A 121 -5.94 -14.32 -0.24
CA LYS A 121 -6.22 -14.34 -1.68
C LYS A 121 -7.69 -14.02 -1.98
N ARG A 122 -8.63 -14.69 -1.29
CA ARG A 122 -10.07 -14.42 -1.44
C ARG A 122 -10.44 -12.98 -1.08
N LYS A 123 -9.84 -12.42 -0.01
CA LYS A 123 -10.08 -11.02 0.40
C LYS A 123 -9.59 -10.01 -0.63
N ALA A 124 -8.41 -10.24 -1.23
CA ALA A 124 -7.96 -9.41 -2.34
C ALA A 124 -8.96 -9.45 -3.50
N GLU A 125 -9.34 -10.65 -3.96
CA GLU A 125 -10.26 -10.82 -5.08
C GLU A 125 -11.63 -10.18 -4.83
N ALA A 126 -12.17 -10.32 -3.61
CA ALA A 126 -13.44 -9.71 -3.20
C ALA A 126 -13.42 -8.17 -3.25
N GLN A 127 -12.25 -7.56 -3.08
CA GLN A 127 -12.05 -6.11 -3.14
C GLN A 127 -11.61 -5.64 -4.55
N GLY A 128 -11.62 -6.53 -5.55
CA GLY A 128 -11.17 -6.22 -6.90
C GLY A 128 -9.66 -6.09 -7.03
N ALA A 129 -8.90 -6.68 -6.11
CA ALA A 129 -7.45 -6.72 -6.11
C ALA A 129 -6.92 -8.09 -6.52
N GLU A 130 -5.73 -8.12 -7.12
CA GLU A 130 -5.01 -9.32 -7.48
C GLU A 130 -4.01 -9.68 -6.38
N PHE A 131 -4.14 -10.86 -5.77
CA PHE A 131 -3.14 -11.36 -4.83
C PHE A 131 -1.78 -11.53 -5.50
N VAL A 132 -0.71 -10.99 -4.90
CA VAL A 132 0.67 -11.15 -5.39
C VAL A 132 1.44 -12.14 -4.52
N SER A 133 1.58 -11.86 -3.22
CA SER A 133 2.37 -12.69 -2.32
C SER A 133 1.99 -12.49 -0.86
N PHE A 134 2.28 -13.49 -0.04
CA PHE A 134 2.22 -13.39 1.41
C PHE A 134 3.48 -14.02 2.01
N ASP A 135 4.22 -13.25 2.81
CA ASP A 135 5.37 -13.70 3.59
C ASP A 135 4.94 -13.81 5.07
N PRO A 136 4.72 -15.01 5.61
CA PRO A 136 4.23 -15.21 6.97
C PRO A 136 5.28 -14.93 8.05
N VAL A 137 6.57 -14.94 7.70
CA VAL A 137 7.68 -14.65 8.62
C VAL A 137 7.79 -13.15 8.82
N LYS A 138 7.79 -12.38 7.73
CA LYS A 138 7.83 -10.91 7.79
C LYS A 138 6.47 -10.29 8.12
N GLY A 139 5.39 -11.04 7.88
CA GLY A 139 4.03 -10.54 7.97
C GLY A 139 3.72 -9.51 6.87
N GLU A 140 4.20 -9.77 5.65
CA GLU A 140 4.00 -8.91 4.48
C GLU A 140 2.94 -9.52 3.56
N TRP A 141 1.89 -8.76 3.28
CA TRP A 141 0.90 -9.11 2.26
C TRP A 141 0.96 -8.12 1.11
N LYS A 142 1.11 -8.65 -0.10
CA LYS A 142 1.17 -7.86 -1.34
C LYS A 142 0.01 -8.20 -2.27
N PHE A 143 -0.58 -7.17 -2.83
CA PHE A 143 -1.64 -7.27 -3.82
C PHE A 143 -1.56 -6.11 -4.82
N ARG A 144 -2.09 -6.31 -6.03
CA ARG A 144 -2.20 -5.29 -7.07
C ARG A 144 -3.62 -4.79 -7.20
N VAL A 145 -3.76 -3.52 -7.52
CA VAL A 145 -5.05 -2.86 -7.76
C VAL A 145 -4.97 -2.10 -9.07
N ASP A 146 -6.07 -2.05 -9.84
CA ASP A 146 -6.12 -1.27 -11.09
C ASP A 146 -6.36 0.23 -10.83
N HIS A 147 -6.99 0.55 -9.69
CA HIS A 147 -7.28 1.89 -9.20
C HIS A 147 -7.64 1.79 -7.72
N PHE A 148 -7.87 2.92 -7.02
CA PHE A 148 -8.13 2.87 -5.58
C PHE A 148 -9.62 2.92 -5.24
N SER A 149 -10.08 1.83 -4.62
CA SER A 149 -11.22 1.72 -3.72
C SER A 149 -10.71 1.49 -2.28
N SER A 150 -11.55 1.59 -1.25
CA SER A 150 -11.10 1.38 0.15
C SER A 150 -10.64 -0.09 0.36
N TYR A 151 -9.46 -0.32 0.97
CA TYR A 151 -8.91 -1.68 1.19
C TYR A 151 -8.63 -2.00 2.67
N LYS A 152 -9.40 -2.92 3.25
CA LYS A 152 -9.33 -3.28 4.67
C LYS A 152 -9.24 -4.80 4.90
N LEU A 153 -8.46 -5.20 5.90
CA LEU A 153 -8.54 -6.53 6.51
C LEU A 153 -9.30 -6.46 7.83
N ASP A 154 -10.52 -7.02 7.85
CA ASP A 154 -11.28 -7.19 9.09
C ASP A 154 -10.74 -8.34 9.95
N ASP A 155 -10.76 -8.13 11.26
CA ASP A 155 -10.23 -9.04 12.30
C ASP A 155 -11.12 -10.27 12.57
N GLU A 156 -12.38 -10.25 12.16
CA GLU A 156 -13.36 -11.30 12.51
C GLU A 156 -13.13 -12.61 11.75
N ASP A 157 -12.48 -12.59 10.58
CA ASP A 157 -12.24 -13.80 9.77
C ASP A 157 -11.01 -14.62 10.21
N ASP A 158 -10.27 -14.13 11.20
CA ASP A 158 -9.08 -14.78 11.74
C ASP A 158 -9.44 -15.94 12.72
N ASP A 159 -10.74 -16.15 12.97
CA ASP A 159 -11.29 -17.26 13.77
C ASP A 159 -11.60 -18.54 12.95
N GLU A 160 -11.60 -18.47 11.61
CA GLU A 160 -11.84 -19.63 10.71
C GLU A 160 -10.55 -20.24 10.10
N ALA A 161 -9.36 -19.73 10.45
CA ALA A 161 -8.06 -20.17 9.92
C ALA A 161 -7.26 -21.14 10.82
#